data_AF-J0QM79-F1
#
_entry.id   AF-J0QM79-F1
#
_cell.length_a   1.000
_cell.length_b   1.000
_cell.length_c   1.000
_cell.angle_alpha   90.00
_cell.angle_beta   90.00
_cell.angle_gamma   90.00
#
_symmetry.space_group_name_H-M   'P 1'
#
loop_
_entity.id
_entity.type
_entity.pdbx_description
1 polymer ?
#
loop_
_entity_poly.entity_id
_entity_poly.type
_entity_poly.pdbx_seq_one_letter_code
_entity_poly.pdbx_strand_id
1 'polypeptide(L)'
;MSGLPPLTIRLCGPRGFCAGVDRAIQIVLLALKKYGVPVYVRHEIVHNRYVVEGLQQRGAIFVEELDEIPEEYRNQPVVFSAHGVPKSVSEEARHYNLFYLDATCPLVSKVHKQAIRHQRHGRHVILIGHAGHPEVIGTMGQLEEGAVTLIETIEDALHYQPSDPDKLGFVTQTTLSVEDTAGILDVLQRRFPTLAAPAAESICYATTNRQDAVKAAAKGSDLFLIVGAPNSSNSRRLVEVAEKSGARKAILVQRADEINFENLKALSVVSLSAGASAPEIIIDEIISAFRERYDVTIELAETVVETERFLVSRELRDVILTSRDMAFVNGQANNAKNNNQDTDMAKTKAK
;
A
#
# COMPACT_ATOMS: atom_id res chain seq x y z
N MET A 1 24.94 9.11 32.22
CA MET A 1 24.37 7.91 31.59
C MET A 1 22.96 7.74 32.14
N SER A 2 21.97 7.50 31.28
CA SER A 2 20.54 7.58 31.60
C SER A 2 20.03 6.55 32.62
N GLY A 3 20.86 5.60 33.08
CA GLY A 3 20.45 4.52 33.98
C GLY A 3 19.49 3.50 33.33
N LEU A 4 19.02 3.79 32.12
CA LEU A 4 18.16 2.93 31.32
C LEU A 4 18.99 1.80 30.67
N PRO A 5 18.40 0.60 30.49
CA PRO A 5 19.08 -0.49 29.80
C PRO A 5 19.34 -0.13 28.33
N PRO A 6 20.48 -0.57 27.75
CA PRO A 6 20.79 -0.31 26.35
C PRO A 6 19.86 -1.12 25.43
N LEU A 7 19.46 -0.53 24.31
CA LEU A 7 18.67 -1.18 23.27
C LEU A 7 19.10 -0.69 21.87
N THR A 8 19.26 -1.61 20.93
CA THR A 8 19.42 -1.23 19.51
C THR A 8 18.08 -1.37 18.79
N ILE A 9 17.63 -0.30 18.13
CA ILE A 9 16.55 -0.37 17.14
C ILE A 9 17.15 -0.45 15.75
N ARG A 10 16.94 -1.58 15.06
CA ARG A 10 17.25 -1.76 13.64
C ARG A 10 16.09 -1.24 12.81
N LEU A 11 16.24 -0.04 12.28
CA LEU A 11 15.21 0.65 11.53
C LEU A 11 15.33 0.33 10.05
N CYS A 12 14.33 -0.34 9.48
CA CYS A 12 14.35 -0.77 8.09
C CYS A 12 14.28 0.40 7.10
N GLY A 13 15.03 0.31 6.01
CA GLY A 13 14.93 1.20 4.85
C GLY A 13 14.88 0.38 3.56
N PRO A 14 13.82 0.47 2.73
CA PRO A 14 12.65 1.35 2.88
C PRO A 14 11.61 0.81 3.88
N ARG A 15 10.74 1.73 4.35
CA ARG A 15 9.58 1.46 5.22
C ARG A 15 8.50 2.52 4.97
N GLY A 16 7.29 2.30 5.47
CA GLY A 16 6.23 3.33 5.45
C GLY A 16 5.71 3.62 4.05
N PHE A 17 5.29 4.85 3.78
CA PHE A 17 4.61 5.23 2.53
C PHE A 17 5.36 4.87 1.25
N CYS A 18 4.64 4.31 0.28
CA CYS A 18 5.11 4.16 -1.09
C CYS A 18 4.54 5.28 -1.99
N ALA A 19 5.05 5.41 -3.21
CA ALA A 19 4.62 6.46 -4.15
C ALA A 19 3.11 6.42 -4.48
N GLY A 20 2.50 5.23 -4.47
CA GLY A 20 1.06 5.07 -4.71
C GLY A 20 0.20 5.59 -3.56
N VAL A 21 0.60 5.28 -2.32
CA VAL A 21 -0.08 5.73 -1.10
C VAL A 21 0.06 7.24 -0.93
N ASP A 22 1.28 7.77 -1.09
CA ASP A 22 1.53 9.20 -1.02
C ASP A 22 0.65 9.95 -2.03
N ARG A 23 0.65 9.53 -3.31
CA ARG A 23 -0.24 10.10 -4.33
C ARG A 23 -1.72 10.05 -3.94
N ALA A 24 -2.20 8.94 -3.39
CA ALA A 24 -3.62 8.78 -3.07
C ALA A 24 -4.08 9.73 -1.95
N ILE A 25 -3.26 9.88 -0.90
CA ILE A 25 -3.51 10.85 0.18
C ILE A 25 -3.49 12.29 -0.37
N GLN A 26 -2.51 12.60 -1.23
CA GLN A 26 -2.43 13.92 -1.86
C GLN A 26 -3.65 14.24 -2.71
N ILE A 27 -4.22 13.27 -3.44
CA ILE A 27 -5.44 13.48 -4.23
C ILE A 27 -6.60 13.92 -3.34
N VAL A 28 -6.81 13.27 -2.19
CA VAL A 28 -7.89 13.64 -1.26
C VAL A 28 -7.66 15.04 -0.69
N LEU A 29 -6.43 15.35 -0.24
CA LEU A 29 -6.10 16.67 0.31
C LEU A 29 -6.25 17.80 -0.73
N LEU A 30 -5.77 17.58 -1.95
CA LEU A 30 -5.89 18.55 -3.03
C LEU A 30 -7.35 18.73 -3.46
N ALA A 31 -8.14 17.65 -3.47
CA ALA A 31 -9.58 17.74 -3.73
C ALA A 31 -10.28 18.58 -2.66
N LEU A 32 -9.97 18.35 -1.38
CA LEU A 32 -10.52 19.15 -0.26
C LEU A 32 -10.16 20.63 -0.40
N LYS A 33 -8.92 20.94 -0.81
CA LYS A 33 -8.47 22.32 -1.05
C LYS A 33 -9.14 22.97 -2.26
N LYS A 34 -9.38 22.21 -3.33
CA LYS A 34 -9.91 22.72 -4.59
C LYS A 34 -11.42 22.91 -4.56
N TYR A 35 -12.13 21.90 -4.06
CA TYR A 35 -13.58 21.78 -4.17
C TYR A 35 -14.30 22.09 -2.86
N GLY A 36 -13.57 22.14 -1.73
CA GLY A 36 -14.15 22.33 -0.40
C GLY A 36 -14.62 21.02 0.21
N VAL A 37 -15.38 21.12 1.30
CA VAL A 37 -15.95 19.98 2.02
C VAL A 37 -17.44 19.80 1.65
N PRO A 38 -17.96 18.56 1.60
CA PRO A 38 -17.23 17.30 1.76
C PRO A 38 -16.55 16.83 0.46
N VAL A 39 -15.51 15.99 0.61
CA VAL A 39 -14.99 15.14 -0.49
C VAL A 39 -15.34 13.70 -0.15
N TYR A 40 -16.04 13.01 -1.04
CA TYR A 40 -16.37 11.61 -0.84
C TYR A 40 -15.22 10.71 -1.28
N VAL A 41 -15.02 9.59 -0.60
CA VAL A 41 -14.02 8.58 -0.94
C VAL A 41 -14.68 7.21 -0.90
N ARG A 42 -14.64 6.47 -2.00
CA ARG A 42 -15.18 5.10 -2.06
C ARG A 42 -14.17 4.11 -1.46
N HIS A 43 -14.56 3.46 -0.38
CA HIS A 43 -13.73 2.68 0.55
C HIS A 43 -12.62 3.51 1.21
N GLU A 44 -11.92 2.94 2.18
CA GLU A 44 -10.69 3.55 2.73
C GLU A 44 -9.70 3.89 1.60
N ILE A 45 -9.17 5.12 1.59
CA ILE A 45 -8.22 5.59 0.56
C ILE A 45 -6.97 4.69 0.52
N VAL A 46 -6.55 4.24 1.71
CA VAL A 46 -5.51 3.26 2.00
C VAL A 46 -5.88 2.53 3.30
N HIS A 47 -5.45 1.28 3.46
CA HIS A 47 -5.68 0.50 4.69
C HIS A 47 -4.81 0.99 5.86
N ASN A 48 -5.15 2.14 6.44
CA ASN A 48 -4.54 2.70 7.65
C ASN A 48 -5.50 3.64 8.38
N ARG A 49 -5.93 3.22 9.58
CA ARG A 49 -6.89 3.95 10.40
C ARG A 49 -6.47 5.38 10.73
N TYR A 50 -5.20 5.61 11.06
CA TYR A 50 -4.69 6.95 11.37
C TYR A 50 -4.83 7.90 10.18
N VAL A 51 -4.52 7.41 8.97
CA VAL A 51 -4.68 8.19 7.73
C VAL A 51 -6.15 8.49 7.46
N VAL A 52 -7.03 7.49 7.58
CA VAL A 52 -8.48 7.63 7.36
C VAL A 52 -9.08 8.65 8.32
N GLU A 53 -8.85 8.50 9.63
CA GLU A 53 -9.34 9.43 10.65
C GLU A 53 -8.78 10.85 10.44
N GLY A 54 -7.49 10.97 10.07
CA GLY A 54 -6.87 12.25 9.76
C GLY A 54 -7.52 12.96 8.56
N LEU A 55 -7.94 12.22 7.54
CA LEU A 55 -8.67 12.78 6.39
C LEU A 55 -10.13 13.10 6.73
N GLN A 56 -10.80 12.28 7.56
CA GLN A 56 -12.15 12.57 8.05
C GLN A 56 -12.20 13.89 8.83
N GLN A 57 -11.23 14.12 9.71
CA GLN A 57 -11.09 15.39 10.45
C GLN A 57 -10.90 16.61 9.55
N ARG A 58 -10.52 16.41 8.29
CA ARG A 58 -10.35 17.46 7.27
C ARG A 58 -11.55 17.61 6.34
N GLY A 59 -12.58 16.78 6.50
CA GLY A 59 -13.82 16.84 5.73
C GLY A 59 -13.95 15.80 4.61
N ALA A 60 -13.11 14.76 4.59
CA ALA A 60 -13.37 13.59 3.76
C ALA A 60 -14.48 12.72 4.37
N ILE A 61 -15.36 12.18 3.54
CA ILE A 61 -16.41 11.22 3.93
C ILE A 61 -16.17 9.92 3.19
N PHE A 62 -16.00 8.82 3.93
CA PHE A 62 -15.76 7.49 3.38
C PHE A 62 -17.10 6.76 3.27
N VAL A 63 -17.39 6.19 2.10
CA VAL A 63 -18.61 5.41 1.78
C VAL A 63 -18.19 4.06 1.19
N GLU A 64 -19.02 3.02 1.36
CA GLU A 64 -18.74 1.73 0.71
C GLU A 64 -19.19 1.76 -0.75
N GLU A 65 -20.41 2.22 -1.00
CA GLU A 65 -21.03 2.33 -2.32
C GLU A 65 -21.38 3.78 -2.71
N LEU A 66 -21.55 4.01 -4.02
CA LEU A 66 -21.76 5.35 -4.57
C LEU A 66 -23.19 5.88 -4.32
N ASP A 67 -24.15 4.98 -4.12
CA ASP A 67 -25.55 5.32 -3.82
C ASP A 67 -25.75 5.83 -2.38
N GLU A 68 -24.76 5.64 -1.50
CA GLU A 68 -24.72 6.24 -0.16
C GLU A 68 -24.49 7.77 -0.21
N ILE A 69 -24.04 8.31 -1.35
CA ILE A 69 -23.82 9.75 -1.52
C ILE A 69 -25.19 10.43 -1.72
N PRO A 70 -25.61 11.33 -0.81
CA PRO A 70 -26.93 11.98 -0.92
C PRO A 70 -27.05 12.81 -2.19
N GLU A 71 -28.26 12.91 -2.73
CA GLU A 71 -28.51 13.57 -4.03
C GLU A 71 -28.04 15.02 -4.04
N GLU A 72 -28.23 15.74 -2.94
CA GLU A 72 -27.80 17.13 -2.75
C GLU A 72 -26.28 17.31 -2.75
N TYR A 73 -25.51 16.24 -2.57
CA TYR A 73 -24.05 16.24 -2.57
C TYR A 73 -23.44 15.60 -3.82
N ARG A 74 -24.24 15.20 -4.82
CA ARG A 74 -23.72 14.63 -6.08
C ARG A 74 -22.88 15.59 -6.93
N ASN A 75 -22.90 16.89 -6.62
CA ASN A 75 -22.01 17.88 -7.21
C ASN A 75 -20.60 17.91 -6.58
N GLN A 76 -20.39 17.20 -5.47
CA GLN A 76 -19.09 17.08 -4.80
C GLN A 76 -18.22 16.00 -5.48
N PRO A 77 -16.88 16.15 -5.42
CA PRO A 77 -15.99 15.14 -5.97
C PRO A 77 -16.05 13.82 -5.20
N VAL A 78 -15.94 12.71 -5.92
CA VAL A 78 -15.76 11.37 -5.39
C VAL A 78 -14.36 10.86 -5.72
N VAL A 79 -13.62 10.33 -4.75
CA VAL A 79 -12.29 9.77 -4.95
C VAL A 79 -12.37 8.24 -4.90
N PHE A 80 -11.87 7.54 -5.92
CA PHE A 80 -11.70 6.10 -5.86
C PHE A 80 -10.39 5.73 -5.17
N SER A 81 -10.40 4.73 -4.29
CA SER A 81 -9.23 4.38 -3.47
C SER A 81 -8.00 3.91 -4.28
N ALA A 82 -6.84 3.87 -3.62
CA ALA A 82 -5.57 3.45 -4.25
C ALA A 82 -5.59 2.01 -4.78
N HIS A 83 -6.50 1.17 -4.26
CA HIS A 83 -6.61 -0.25 -4.57
C HIS A 83 -7.24 -0.55 -5.93
N GLY A 84 -7.82 0.45 -6.59
CA GLY A 84 -8.55 0.24 -7.83
C GLY A 84 -9.99 -0.20 -7.63
N VAL A 85 -10.82 0.03 -8.64
CA VAL A 85 -12.25 -0.30 -8.65
C VAL A 85 -12.62 -1.10 -9.91
N PRO A 86 -13.67 -1.95 -9.85
CA PRO A 86 -14.28 -2.58 -11.02
C PRO A 86 -14.73 -1.56 -12.08
N LYS A 87 -14.94 -2.01 -13.33
CA LYS A 87 -15.54 -1.18 -14.38
C LYS A 87 -16.93 -0.67 -14.01
N SER A 88 -17.73 -1.50 -13.33
CA SER A 88 -19.08 -1.17 -12.89
C SER A 88 -19.13 0.08 -12.03
N VAL A 89 -18.16 0.30 -11.13
CA VAL A 89 -18.11 1.49 -10.27
C VAL A 89 -17.91 2.77 -11.09
N SER A 90 -17.06 2.71 -12.13
CA SER A 90 -16.88 3.86 -13.03
C SER A 90 -18.10 4.10 -13.92
N GLU A 91 -18.86 3.06 -14.25
CA GLU A 91 -20.11 3.16 -15.02
C GLU A 91 -21.23 3.74 -14.16
N GLU A 92 -21.33 3.31 -12.90
CA GLU A 92 -22.25 3.83 -11.90
C GLU A 92 -22.00 5.32 -11.60
N ALA A 93 -20.74 5.71 -11.42
CA ALA A 93 -20.39 7.14 -11.25
C ALA A 93 -20.88 7.99 -12.43
N ARG A 94 -20.78 7.48 -13.67
CA ARG A 94 -21.33 8.15 -14.86
C ARG A 94 -22.85 8.15 -14.86
N HIS A 95 -23.48 7.06 -14.43
CA HIS A 95 -24.93 6.95 -14.33
C HIS A 95 -25.51 7.99 -13.36
N TYR A 96 -24.86 8.20 -12.21
CA TYR A 96 -25.24 9.23 -11.24
C TYR A 96 -24.71 10.63 -11.56
N ASN A 97 -24.02 10.82 -12.70
CA ASN A 97 -23.40 12.07 -13.12
C ASN A 97 -22.43 12.65 -12.04
N LEU A 98 -21.72 11.76 -11.35
CA LEU A 98 -20.73 12.11 -10.33
C LEU A 98 -19.41 12.52 -10.99
N PHE A 99 -18.83 13.62 -10.52
CA PHE A 99 -17.44 13.96 -10.83
C PHE A 99 -16.51 13.11 -9.96
N TYR A 100 -15.71 12.24 -10.58
CA TYR A 100 -14.78 11.37 -9.84
C TYR A 100 -13.31 11.64 -10.16
N LEU A 101 -12.45 11.41 -9.16
CA LEU A 101 -11.00 11.48 -9.20
C LEU A 101 -10.44 10.08 -8.91
N ASP A 102 -9.70 9.52 -9.86
CA ASP A 102 -9.16 8.17 -9.72
C ASP A 102 -7.79 8.17 -9.01
N ALA A 103 -7.80 7.78 -7.73
CA ALA A 103 -6.58 7.63 -6.94
C ALA A 103 -5.93 6.25 -7.06
N THR A 104 -6.44 5.35 -7.92
CA THR A 104 -5.85 4.03 -8.19
C THR A 104 -4.35 4.17 -8.41
N CYS A 105 -3.56 3.36 -7.71
CA CYS A 105 -2.11 3.34 -7.87
C CYS A 105 -1.77 2.99 -9.33
N PRO A 106 -0.87 3.72 -10.01
CA PRO A 106 -0.47 3.40 -11.38
C PRO A 106 0.02 1.95 -11.57
N LEU A 107 0.58 1.34 -10.52
CA LEU A 107 1.03 -0.06 -10.55
C LEU A 107 -0.13 -1.06 -10.44
N VAL A 108 -1.25 -0.70 -9.81
CA VAL A 108 -2.50 -1.46 -9.86
C VAL A 108 -3.16 -1.29 -11.22
N SER A 109 -3.23 -0.07 -11.75
CA SER A 109 -3.75 0.16 -13.11
C SER A 109 -2.95 -0.58 -14.18
N LYS A 110 -1.65 -0.81 -13.96
CA LYS A 110 -0.81 -1.68 -14.81
C LYS A 110 -1.32 -3.12 -14.76
N VAL A 111 -1.60 -3.67 -13.58
CA VAL A 111 -2.15 -5.03 -13.42
C VAL A 111 -3.52 -5.14 -14.11
N HIS A 112 -4.41 -4.16 -13.94
CA HIS A 112 -5.69 -4.09 -14.66
C HIS A 112 -5.50 -4.21 -16.18
N LYS A 113 -4.56 -3.44 -16.75
CA LYS A 113 -4.26 -3.46 -18.20
C LYS A 113 -3.63 -4.78 -18.65
N GLN A 114 -2.81 -5.41 -17.82
CA GLN A 114 -2.22 -6.72 -18.10
C GLN A 114 -3.29 -7.81 -18.13
N ALA A 115 -4.20 -7.81 -17.17
CA ALA A 115 -5.34 -8.73 -17.12
C ALA A 115 -6.19 -8.60 -18.40
N ILE A 116 -6.58 -7.36 -18.75
CA ILE A 116 -7.34 -7.08 -19.99
C ILE A 116 -6.57 -7.55 -21.23
N ARG A 117 -5.25 -7.40 -21.25
CA ARG A 117 -4.41 -7.84 -22.37
C ARG A 117 -4.41 -9.36 -22.51
N HIS A 118 -4.39 -10.12 -21.41
CA HIS A 118 -4.52 -11.58 -21.49
C HIS A 118 -5.87 -11.99 -22.08
N GLN A 119 -6.98 -11.42 -21.61
CA GLN A 119 -8.31 -11.66 -22.19
C GLN A 119 -8.37 -11.33 -23.69
N ARG A 120 -7.80 -10.19 -24.11
CA ARG A 120 -7.71 -9.81 -25.55
C ARG A 120 -6.89 -10.78 -26.39
N HIS A 121 -5.97 -11.52 -25.79
CA HIS A 121 -5.21 -12.59 -26.46
C HIS A 121 -5.92 -13.95 -26.38
N GLY A 122 -7.19 -13.99 -25.97
CA GLY A 122 -7.98 -15.21 -25.86
C GLY A 122 -7.52 -16.12 -24.72
N ARG A 123 -6.85 -15.56 -23.70
CA ARG A 123 -6.39 -16.31 -22.53
C ARG A 123 -7.34 -16.11 -21.36
N HIS A 124 -7.67 -17.20 -20.67
CA HIS A 124 -8.26 -17.14 -19.35
C HIS A 124 -7.23 -16.62 -18.34
N VAL A 125 -7.64 -15.71 -17.48
CA VAL A 125 -6.75 -15.05 -16.53
C VAL A 125 -6.75 -15.81 -15.20
N ILE A 126 -5.58 -16.24 -14.74
CA ILE A 126 -5.36 -16.65 -13.36
C ILE A 126 -4.91 -15.42 -12.58
N LEU A 127 -5.74 -14.94 -11.67
CA LEU A 127 -5.35 -13.90 -10.72
C LEU A 127 -4.87 -14.57 -9.44
N ILE A 128 -3.61 -14.38 -9.08
CA ILE A 128 -3.09 -14.80 -7.77
C ILE A 128 -3.32 -13.65 -6.79
N GLY A 129 -4.04 -13.88 -5.70
CA GLY A 129 -4.43 -12.82 -4.78
C GLY A 129 -5.21 -13.35 -3.59
N HIS A 130 -5.73 -12.46 -2.75
CA HIS A 130 -6.59 -12.81 -1.63
C HIS A 130 -8.07 -12.49 -1.90
N ALA A 131 -8.96 -13.44 -1.66
CA ALA A 131 -10.39 -13.23 -1.81
C ALA A 131 -10.88 -12.09 -0.90
N GLY A 132 -11.82 -11.30 -1.40
CA GLY A 132 -12.38 -10.15 -0.69
C GLY A 132 -11.46 -8.92 -0.62
N HIS A 133 -10.20 -8.99 -1.07
CA HIS A 133 -9.34 -7.81 -1.08
C HIS A 133 -9.80 -6.81 -2.17
N PRO A 134 -9.93 -5.50 -1.88
CA PRO A 134 -10.42 -4.51 -2.85
C PRO A 134 -9.66 -4.50 -4.18
N GLU A 135 -8.35 -4.68 -4.14
CA GLU A 135 -7.51 -4.76 -5.35
C GLU A 135 -7.82 -5.98 -6.22
N VAL A 136 -8.14 -7.12 -5.60
CA VAL A 136 -8.52 -8.35 -6.30
C VAL A 136 -9.88 -8.17 -6.94
N ILE A 137 -10.86 -7.65 -6.20
CA ILE A 137 -12.20 -7.31 -6.71
C ILE A 137 -12.07 -6.33 -7.88
N GLY A 138 -11.28 -5.27 -7.72
CA GLY A 138 -11.03 -4.26 -8.75
C GLY A 138 -10.41 -4.82 -10.01
N THR A 139 -9.43 -5.73 -9.88
CA THR A 139 -8.75 -6.39 -11.00
C THR A 139 -9.66 -7.38 -11.72
N MET A 140 -10.38 -8.23 -10.99
CA MET A 140 -11.34 -9.18 -11.57
C MET A 140 -12.46 -8.44 -12.30
N GLY A 141 -12.97 -7.36 -11.71
CA GLY A 141 -14.00 -6.49 -12.28
C GLY A 141 -13.56 -5.67 -13.50
N GLN A 142 -12.33 -5.84 -13.99
CA GLN A 142 -11.90 -5.32 -15.29
C GLN A 142 -12.25 -6.25 -16.46
N LEU A 143 -12.52 -7.52 -16.15
CA LEU A 143 -12.65 -8.59 -17.13
C LEU A 143 -14.12 -8.96 -17.34
N GLU A 144 -14.38 -9.68 -18.42
CA GLU A 144 -15.71 -10.26 -18.64
C GLU A 144 -15.98 -11.37 -17.62
N GLU A 145 -17.26 -11.59 -17.32
CA GLU A 145 -17.66 -12.66 -16.40
C GLU A 145 -17.14 -14.00 -16.92
N GLY A 146 -16.51 -14.78 -16.02
CA GLY A 146 -15.90 -16.06 -16.36
C GLY A 146 -14.54 -15.99 -17.06
N ALA A 147 -13.99 -14.80 -17.35
CA ALA A 147 -12.66 -14.66 -17.99
C ALA A 147 -11.49 -14.72 -16.99
N VAL A 148 -11.77 -14.84 -15.68
CA VAL A 148 -10.76 -14.87 -14.62
C VAL A 148 -11.10 -15.86 -13.52
N THR A 149 -10.07 -16.52 -12.98
CA THR A 149 -10.16 -17.35 -11.77
C THR A 149 -9.16 -16.85 -10.73
N LEU A 150 -9.59 -16.77 -9.49
CA LEU A 150 -8.74 -16.45 -8.34
C LEU A 150 -8.05 -17.70 -7.82
N ILE A 151 -6.76 -17.60 -7.52
CA ILE A 151 -5.93 -18.63 -6.86
C ILE A 151 -5.25 -17.97 -5.66
N GLU A 152 -5.42 -18.53 -4.46
CA GLU A 152 -4.84 -17.96 -3.24
C GLU A 152 -3.66 -18.77 -2.72
N THR A 153 -3.66 -20.08 -2.97
CA THR A 153 -2.73 -21.03 -2.36
C THR A 153 -2.11 -22.01 -3.37
N ILE A 154 -1.07 -22.71 -2.92
CA ILE A 154 -0.48 -23.83 -3.67
C ILE A 154 -1.53 -24.93 -3.89
N GLU A 155 -2.42 -25.16 -2.92
CA GLU A 155 -3.46 -26.19 -3.02
C GLU A 155 -4.50 -25.84 -4.09
N ASP A 156 -4.92 -24.57 -4.15
CA ASP A 156 -5.79 -24.08 -5.23
C ASP A 156 -5.10 -24.28 -6.59
N ALA A 157 -3.81 -23.95 -6.67
CA ALA A 157 -3.02 -24.15 -7.88
C ALA A 157 -2.83 -25.63 -8.26
N LEU A 158 -2.84 -26.57 -7.32
CA LEU A 158 -2.81 -28.01 -7.58
C LEU A 158 -4.16 -28.54 -8.08
N HIS A 159 -5.26 -27.99 -7.56
CA HIS A 159 -6.61 -28.44 -7.87
C HIS A 159 -7.29 -27.70 -9.01
N TYR A 160 -6.74 -26.57 -9.46
CA TYR A 160 -7.32 -25.77 -10.53
C TYR A 160 -7.47 -26.57 -11.83
N GLN A 161 -8.66 -26.54 -12.44
CA GLN A 161 -8.97 -27.22 -13.70
C GLN A 161 -9.50 -26.19 -14.71
N PRO A 162 -8.64 -25.62 -15.57
CA PRO A 162 -9.07 -24.69 -16.61
C PRO A 162 -9.84 -25.41 -17.72
N SER A 163 -10.71 -24.69 -18.43
CA SER A 163 -11.42 -25.21 -19.60
C SER A 163 -10.46 -25.46 -20.79
N ASP A 164 -9.48 -24.58 -20.98
CA ASP A 164 -8.42 -24.71 -21.99
C ASP A 164 -7.05 -24.49 -21.30
N PRO A 165 -6.31 -25.56 -20.98
CA PRO A 165 -5.03 -25.46 -20.29
C PRO A 165 -3.94 -24.78 -21.13
N ASP A 166 -4.13 -24.67 -22.45
CA ASP A 166 -3.15 -24.06 -23.37
C ASP A 166 -3.35 -22.56 -23.58
N LYS A 167 -4.44 -22.00 -23.04
CA LYS A 167 -4.80 -20.58 -23.18
C LYS A 167 -4.93 -19.90 -21.83
N LEU A 168 -3.85 -19.89 -21.08
CA LEU A 168 -3.79 -19.24 -19.77
C LEU A 168 -2.81 -18.08 -19.75
N GLY A 169 -3.11 -17.08 -18.94
CA GLY A 169 -2.15 -16.09 -18.52
C GLY A 169 -2.39 -15.71 -17.07
N PHE A 170 -1.37 -15.19 -16.39
CA PHE A 170 -1.53 -14.80 -14.99
C PHE A 170 -1.22 -13.33 -14.73
N VAL A 171 -1.83 -12.83 -13.68
CA VAL A 171 -1.46 -11.59 -13.00
C VAL A 171 -1.50 -11.85 -11.49
N THR A 172 -0.88 -10.98 -10.70
CA THR A 172 -0.92 -11.08 -9.24
C THR A 172 -1.42 -9.79 -8.61
N GLN A 173 -1.98 -9.90 -7.41
CA GLN A 173 -2.11 -8.78 -6.51
C GLN A 173 -0.71 -8.18 -6.21
N THR A 174 -0.62 -6.87 -6.11
CA THR A 174 0.64 -6.11 -6.01
C THR A 174 1.34 -6.25 -4.65
N THR A 175 0.61 -6.70 -3.63
CA THR A 175 0.99 -6.67 -2.22
C THR A 175 1.27 -8.06 -1.60
N LEU A 176 1.42 -9.09 -2.44
CA LEU A 176 1.68 -10.46 -1.99
C LEU A 176 3.10 -10.69 -1.49
N SER A 177 3.28 -11.80 -0.75
CA SER A 177 4.59 -12.35 -0.42
C SER A 177 5.28 -12.83 -1.70
N VAL A 178 6.50 -12.35 -1.96
CA VAL A 178 7.24 -12.69 -3.19
C VAL A 178 7.52 -14.20 -3.25
N GLU A 179 7.92 -14.80 -2.12
CA GLU A 179 8.27 -16.22 -2.04
C GLU A 179 7.04 -17.12 -2.14
N ASP A 180 5.96 -16.80 -1.42
CA ASP A 180 4.75 -17.63 -1.46
C ASP A 180 4.12 -17.59 -2.86
N THR A 181 4.14 -16.42 -3.51
CA THR A 181 3.67 -16.27 -4.90
C THR A 181 4.54 -17.07 -5.87
N ALA A 182 5.86 -17.09 -5.68
CA ALA A 182 6.76 -17.91 -6.51
C ALA A 182 6.44 -19.41 -6.39
N GLY A 183 6.09 -19.89 -5.20
CA GLY A 183 5.66 -21.28 -4.98
C GLY A 183 4.37 -21.63 -5.73
N ILE A 184 3.37 -20.73 -5.71
CA ILE A 184 2.13 -20.90 -6.48
C ILE A 184 2.42 -20.94 -7.99
N LEU A 185 3.26 -20.01 -8.48
CA LEU A 185 3.61 -19.93 -9.88
C LEU A 185 4.39 -21.15 -10.37
N ASP A 186 5.31 -21.70 -9.57
CA ASP A 186 6.04 -22.92 -9.90
C ASP A 186 5.08 -24.11 -10.12
N VAL A 187 4.07 -24.26 -9.27
CA VAL A 187 3.04 -25.29 -9.46
C VAL A 187 2.23 -25.04 -10.73
N LEU A 188 1.74 -23.81 -10.94
CA LEU A 188 0.95 -23.47 -12.12
C LEU A 188 1.75 -23.69 -13.42
N GLN A 189 3.03 -23.32 -13.45
CA GLN A 189 3.89 -23.48 -14.63
C GLN A 189 4.20 -24.95 -14.93
N ARG A 190 4.39 -25.79 -13.90
CA ARG A 190 4.55 -27.24 -14.08
C ARG A 190 3.30 -27.90 -14.65
N ARG A 191 2.12 -27.47 -14.18
CA ARG A 191 0.82 -28.00 -14.63
C ARG A 191 0.42 -27.47 -16.00
N PHE A 192 0.76 -26.21 -16.30
CA PHE A 192 0.40 -25.51 -17.53
C PHE A 192 1.64 -24.87 -18.17
N PRO A 193 2.45 -25.63 -18.93
CA PRO A 193 3.73 -25.15 -19.49
C PRO A 193 3.59 -23.96 -20.45
N THR A 194 2.41 -23.72 -21.00
CA THR A 194 2.07 -22.62 -21.91
C THR A 194 1.53 -21.37 -21.18
N LEU A 195 1.47 -21.40 -19.84
CA LEU A 195 1.01 -20.28 -19.01
C LEU A 195 1.79 -19.00 -19.31
N ALA A 196 1.09 -18.00 -19.83
CA ALA A 196 1.71 -16.74 -20.22
C ALA A 196 1.92 -15.80 -19.03
N ALA A 197 3.16 -15.36 -18.83
CA ALA A 197 3.49 -14.30 -17.88
C ALA A 197 2.92 -12.94 -18.30
N PRO A 198 2.67 -12.03 -17.34
CA PRO A 198 2.34 -10.65 -17.65
C PRO A 198 3.54 -9.94 -18.27
N ALA A 199 3.29 -8.88 -19.05
CA ALA A 199 4.36 -8.14 -19.75
C ALA A 199 5.38 -7.45 -18.83
N ALA A 200 5.07 -7.33 -17.54
CA ALA A 200 5.94 -6.84 -16.48
C ALA A 200 5.46 -7.43 -15.15
N GLU A 201 6.33 -7.51 -14.15
CA GLU A 201 5.99 -8.04 -12.82
C GLU A 201 4.76 -7.36 -12.23
N SER A 202 3.89 -8.13 -11.56
CA SER A 202 2.67 -7.61 -10.94
C SER A 202 2.91 -7.15 -9.49
N ILE A 203 3.68 -7.89 -8.68
CA ILE A 203 4.13 -7.43 -7.36
C ILE A 203 4.91 -6.12 -7.53
N CYS A 204 4.61 -5.14 -6.69
CA CYS A 204 5.19 -3.81 -6.85
C CYS A 204 6.55 -3.67 -6.14
N TYR A 205 7.38 -2.75 -6.64
CA TYR A 205 8.70 -2.45 -6.06
C TYR A 205 8.64 -2.21 -4.54
N ALA A 206 7.63 -1.46 -4.08
CA ALA A 206 7.46 -1.10 -2.69
C ALA A 206 7.25 -2.32 -1.77
N THR A 207 6.52 -3.33 -2.27
CA THR A 207 6.30 -4.58 -1.54
C THR A 207 7.57 -5.42 -1.52
N THR A 208 8.25 -5.59 -2.65
CA THR A 208 9.52 -6.33 -2.74
C THR A 208 10.57 -5.72 -1.81
N ASN A 209 10.83 -4.41 -1.94
CA ASN A 209 11.87 -3.73 -1.19
C ASN A 209 11.63 -3.74 0.33
N ARG A 210 10.37 -3.61 0.78
CA ARG A 210 10.03 -3.70 2.21
C ARG A 210 10.22 -5.13 2.73
N GLN A 211 9.88 -6.15 1.95
CA GLN A 211 10.16 -7.54 2.33
C GLN A 211 11.67 -7.78 2.43
N ASP A 212 12.47 -7.26 1.51
CA ASP A 212 13.93 -7.38 1.55
C ASP A 212 14.56 -6.65 2.74
N ALA A 213 14.07 -5.44 3.07
CA ALA A 213 14.52 -4.72 4.26
C ALA A 213 14.17 -5.48 5.56
N VAL A 214 12.97 -6.07 5.62
CA VAL A 214 12.57 -6.92 6.76
C VAL A 214 13.45 -8.16 6.86
N LYS A 215 13.73 -8.86 5.75
CA LYS A 215 14.64 -10.02 5.71
C LYS A 215 16.02 -9.66 6.26
N ALA A 216 16.58 -8.53 5.82
CA ALA A 216 17.88 -8.05 6.26
C ALA A 216 17.93 -7.74 7.77
N ALA A 217 16.84 -7.20 8.33
CA ALA A 217 16.79 -6.80 9.74
C ALA A 217 16.33 -7.90 10.71
N ALA A 218 15.79 -9.02 10.22
CA ALA A 218 15.10 -10.00 11.07
C ALA A 218 16.04 -10.84 11.96
N LYS A 219 17.15 -11.32 11.42
CA LYS A 219 18.03 -12.26 12.13
C LYS A 219 18.65 -11.61 13.37
N GLY A 220 18.44 -12.25 14.52
CA GLY A 220 18.95 -11.76 15.81
C GLY A 220 18.14 -10.60 16.39
N SER A 221 16.94 -10.34 15.89
CA SER A 221 15.96 -9.45 16.50
C SER A 221 15.18 -10.17 17.60
N ASP A 222 15.15 -9.62 18.81
CA ASP A 222 14.33 -10.16 19.91
C ASP A 222 12.84 -9.92 19.67
N LEU A 223 12.53 -8.79 19.03
CA LEU A 223 11.19 -8.35 18.68
C LEU A 223 11.23 -7.55 17.37
N PHE A 224 10.46 -7.99 16.39
CA PHE A 224 10.23 -7.26 15.16
C PHE A 224 8.84 -6.59 15.21
N LEU A 225 8.83 -5.27 15.22
CA LEU A 225 7.62 -4.47 15.12
C LEU A 225 7.37 -4.09 13.67
N ILE A 226 6.19 -4.46 13.16
CA ILE A 226 5.69 -4.00 11.87
C ILE A 226 4.54 -3.04 12.14
N VAL A 227 4.69 -1.79 11.71
CA VAL A 227 3.60 -0.81 11.80
C VAL A 227 2.61 -1.01 10.65
N GLY A 228 1.34 -1.21 10.97
CA GLY A 228 0.29 -1.34 9.97
C GLY A 228 -1.06 -1.80 10.53
N ALA A 229 -2.11 -1.63 9.72
CA ALA A 229 -3.46 -2.05 10.08
C ALA A 229 -3.67 -3.55 9.81
N PRO A 230 -4.53 -4.25 10.59
CA PRO A 230 -4.84 -5.67 10.38
C PRO A 230 -5.41 -5.98 8.99
N ASN A 231 -6.15 -5.06 8.38
CA ASN A 231 -6.69 -5.21 7.03
C ASN A 231 -5.64 -5.01 5.91
N SER A 232 -4.45 -4.47 6.21
CA SER A 232 -3.38 -4.28 5.22
C SER A 232 -2.69 -5.60 4.85
N SER A 233 -2.90 -6.08 3.61
CA SER A 233 -2.25 -7.28 3.09
C SER A 233 -0.72 -7.17 3.15
N ASN A 234 -0.15 -6.07 2.66
CA ASN A 234 1.29 -5.83 2.69
C ASN A 234 1.86 -5.87 4.12
N SER A 235 1.22 -5.22 5.10
CA SER A 235 1.71 -5.21 6.48
C SER A 235 1.69 -6.61 7.10
N ARG A 236 0.65 -7.41 6.84
CA ARG A 236 0.59 -8.81 7.28
C ARG A 236 1.69 -9.66 6.66
N ARG A 237 1.97 -9.50 5.35
CA ARG A 237 3.09 -10.21 4.69
C ARG A 237 4.43 -9.90 5.35
N LEU A 238 4.67 -8.65 5.78
CA LEU A 238 5.93 -8.29 6.45
C LEU A 238 6.12 -9.00 7.80
N VAL A 239 5.04 -9.25 8.55
CA VAL A 239 5.11 -10.03 9.81
C VAL A 239 5.58 -11.46 9.50
N GLU A 240 4.94 -12.11 8.53
CA GLU A 240 5.28 -13.47 8.12
C GLU A 240 6.71 -13.57 7.59
N VAL A 241 7.15 -12.58 6.81
CA VAL A 241 8.52 -12.49 6.29
C VAL A 241 9.53 -12.32 7.45
N ALA A 242 9.23 -11.51 8.46
CA ALA A 242 10.11 -11.34 9.62
C ALA A 242 10.29 -12.67 10.38
N GLU A 243 9.21 -13.40 10.63
CA GLU A 243 9.24 -14.69 11.32
C GLU A 243 10.02 -15.73 10.53
N LYS A 244 9.71 -15.90 9.23
CA LYS A 244 10.43 -16.82 8.33
C LYS A 244 11.92 -16.49 8.21
N SER A 245 12.29 -15.21 8.38
CA SER A 245 13.67 -14.72 8.27
C SER A 245 14.46 -14.76 9.59
N GLY A 246 13.88 -15.30 10.66
CA GLY A 246 14.59 -15.56 11.91
C GLY A 246 14.46 -14.46 12.98
N ALA A 247 13.44 -13.61 12.90
CA ALA A 247 13.02 -12.81 14.05
C ALA A 247 12.47 -13.74 15.14
N ARG A 248 12.85 -13.49 16.40
CA ARG A 248 12.38 -14.34 17.51
C ARG A 248 10.88 -14.22 17.75
N LYS A 249 10.34 -13.02 17.53
CA LYS A 249 8.91 -12.69 17.59
C LYS A 249 8.68 -11.52 16.64
N ALA A 250 7.68 -11.61 15.77
CA ALA A 250 7.21 -10.48 15.00
C ALA A 250 5.76 -10.15 15.40
N ILE A 251 5.43 -8.87 15.50
CA ILE A 251 4.05 -8.44 15.76
C ILE A 251 3.67 -7.27 14.87
N LEU A 252 2.40 -7.28 14.48
CA LEU A 252 1.74 -6.14 13.85
C LEU A 252 1.23 -5.20 14.95
N VAL A 253 1.54 -3.92 14.84
CA VAL A 253 1.01 -2.88 15.72
C VAL A 253 0.54 -1.70 14.89
N GLN A 254 -0.55 -1.05 15.28
CA GLN A 254 -1.05 0.14 14.61
C GLN A 254 -0.38 1.42 15.12
N ARG A 255 0.10 1.41 16.37
CA ARG A 255 0.62 2.57 17.12
C ARG A 255 1.33 2.13 18.40
N ALA A 256 1.95 3.06 19.13
CA ALA A 256 2.83 2.73 20.25
C ALA A 256 2.09 2.21 21.50
N ASP A 257 0.84 2.60 21.70
CA ASP A 257 -0.02 2.15 22.81
C ASP A 257 -0.47 0.69 22.71
N GLU A 258 -0.41 0.08 21.51
CA GLU A 258 -0.62 -1.36 21.34
C GLU A 258 0.57 -2.21 21.83
N ILE A 259 1.71 -1.57 22.14
CA ILE A 259 2.90 -2.26 22.64
C ILE A 259 2.77 -2.46 24.16
N ASN A 260 2.44 -3.68 24.57
CA ASN A 260 2.45 -4.05 25.98
C ASN A 260 3.89 -4.32 26.46
N PHE A 261 4.57 -3.26 26.91
CA PHE A 261 5.94 -3.32 27.41
C PHE A 261 6.13 -4.22 28.64
N GLU A 262 5.11 -4.36 29.51
CA GLU A 262 5.18 -5.19 30.72
C GLU A 262 5.31 -6.68 30.39
N ASN A 263 4.74 -7.09 29.26
CA ASN A 263 4.81 -8.47 28.76
C ASN A 263 6.05 -8.76 27.93
N LEU A 264 6.92 -7.77 27.71
CA LEU A 264 8.18 -7.96 26.99
C LEU A 264 9.26 -8.39 27.98
N LYS A 265 9.96 -9.48 27.66
CA LYS A 265 11.21 -9.84 28.34
C LYS A 265 12.27 -8.78 28.06
N ALA A 266 13.39 -8.82 28.77
CA ALA A 266 14.53 -7.96 28.47
C ALA A 266 14.90 -8.04 26.97
N LEU A 267 14.83 -6.90 26.29
CA LEU A 267 15.15 -6.75 24.87
C LEU A 267 16.55 -6.16 24.75
N SER A 268 17.32 -6.65 23.78
CA SER A 268 18.60 -6.05 23.38
C SER A 268 18.50 -5.47 21.97
N VAL A 269 17.79 -6.16 21.07
CA VAL A 269 17.60 -5.72 19.68
C VAL A 269 16.13 -5.76 19.31
N VAL A 270 15.60 -4.61 18.87
CA VAL A 270 14.26 -4.48 18.28
C VAL A 270 14.43 -4.10 16.81
N SER A 271 13.76 -4.81 15.91
CA SER A 271 13.68 -4.38 14.50
C SER A 271 12.36 -3.66 14.28
N LEU A 272 12.38 -2.56 13.54
CA LEU A 272 11.21 -1.73 13.26
C LEU A 272 11.08 -1.51 11.75
N SER A 273 9.91 -1.84 11.22
CA SER A 273 9.51 -1.54 9.84
C SER A 273 8.04 -1.11 9.80
N ALA A 274 7.57 -0.77 8.61
CA ALA A 274 6.23 -0.26 8.39
C ALA A 274 5.70 -0.73 7.03
N GLY A 275 4.44 -1.13 7.00
CA GLY A 275 3.75 -1.39 5.75
C GLY A 275 3.57 -0.13 4.90
N ALA A 276 3.26 -0.34 3.62
CA ALA A 276 3.18 0.73 2.63
C ALA A 276 2.16 1.85 2.95
N SER A 277 1.20 1.60 3.84
CA SER A 277 0.16 2.53 4.27
C SER A 277 0.42 3.18 5.63
N ALA A 278 1.52 2.84 6.31
CA ALA A 278 1.82 3.35 7.65
C ALA A 278 2.61 4.68 7.59
N PRO A 279 2.12 5.74 8.25
CA PRO A 279 2.76 7.06 8.23
C PRO A 279 4.00 7.13 9.14
N GLU A 280 4.97 7.96 8.76
CA GLU A 280 6.26 8.07 9.48
C GLU A 280 6.08 8.58 10.92
N ILE A 281 5.07 9.41 11.18
CA ILE A 281 4.79 9.93 12.53
C ILE A 281 4.57 8.81 13.56
N ILE A 282 4.05 7.65 13.15
CA ILE A 282 3.84 6.51 14.03
C ILE A 282 5.15 5.76 14.31
N ILE A 283 6.08 5.80 13.36
CA ILE A 283 7.45 5.28 13.59
C ILE A 283 8.13 6.12 14.65
N ASP A 284 8.05 7.44 14.54
CA ASP A 284 8.59 8.37 15.52
C ASP A 284 7.95 8.21 16.91
N GLU A 285 6.62 8.01 16.95
CA GLU A 285 5.86 7.71 18.18
C GLU A 285 6.41 6.45 18.87
N ILE A 286 6.58 5.36 18.12
CA ILE A 286 7.09 4.08 18.65
C ILE A 286 8.54 4.25 19.15
N ILE A 287 9.42 4.86 18.35
CA ILE A 287 10.81 5.11 18.77
C ILE A 287 10.85 5.93 20.06
N SER A 288 9.97 6.94 20.18
CA SER A 288 9.87 7.76 21.38
C SER A 288 9.42 6.94 22.61
N ALA A 289 8.43 6.06 22.44
CA ALA A 289 7.99 5.16 23.51
C ALA A 289 9.10 4.21 23.99
N PHE A 290 9.99 3.75 23.10
CA PHE A 290 11.18 2.99 23.49
C PHE A 290 12.22 3.86 24.22
N ARG A 291 12.45 5.10 23.79
CA ARG A 291 13.41 6.03 24.45
C ARG A 291 13.03 6.40 25.88
N GLU A 292 11.75 6.34 26.23
CA GLU A 292 11.29 6.52 27.61
C GLU A 292 11.75 5.37 28.54
N ARG A 293 12.08 4.20 27.97
CA ARG A 293 12.31 2.94 28.70
C ARG A 293 13.72 2.39 28.51
N TYR A 294 14.43 2.80 27.46
CA TYR A 294 15.72 2.28 27.05
C TYR A 294 16.68 3.40 26.62
N ASP A 295 17.99 3.15 26.75
CA ASP A 295 19.02 3.94 26.08
C ASP A 295 19.15 3.46 24.63
N VAL A 296 18.36 4.08 23.75
CA VAL A 296 18.14 3.62 22.37
C VAL A 296 19.26 4.09 21.43
N THR A 297 19.93 3.13 20.78
CA THR A 297 20.75 3.35 19.59
C THR A 297 19.96 2.97 18.34
N ILE A 298 19.94 3.81 17.31
CA ILE A 298 19.30 3.49 16.03
C ILE A 298 20.37 3.02 15.05
N GLU A 299 20.16 1.83 14.49
CA GLU A 299 20.93 1.25 13.39
C GLU A 299 20.05 1.22 12.14
N LEU A 300 20.49 1.81 11.02
CA LEU A 300 19.73 1.78 9.78
C LEU A 300 20.00 0.47 9.03
N ALA A 301 18.96 -0.32 8.81
CA ALA A 301 18.97 -1.50 7.96
C ALA A 301 18.44 -1.12 6.57
N GLU A 302 19.22 -0.32 5.84
CA GLU A 302 18.87 0.17 4.51
C GLU A 302 19.35 -0.78 3.42
N THR A 303 18.43 -1.26 2.59
CA THR A 303 18.72 -2.19 1.48
C THR A 303 18.71 -1.49 0.13
N VAL A 304 17.83 -0.50 -0.05
CA VAL A 304 17.66 0.23 -1.31
C VAL A 304 17.03 1.60 -1.08
N VAL A 305 17.36 2.55 -1.96
CA VAL A 305 16.75 3.89 -1.99
C VAL A 305 15.63 3.92 -3.02
N GLU A 306 14.41 4.19 -2.58
CA GLU A 306 13.23 4.40 -3.44
C GLU A 306 13.21 5.85 -3.95
N THR A 307 13.03 6.05 -5.26
CA THR A 307 13.03 7.40 -5.90
C THR A 307 11.78 7.67 -6.73
N GLU A 308 10.88 6.68 -6.79
CA GLU A 308 9.65 6.70 -7.53
C GLU A 308 8.70 7.79 -7.01
N ARG A 309 8.10 8.54 -7.93
CA ARG A 309 7.05 9.52 -7.64
C ARG A 309 5.94 9.39 -8.66
N PHE A 310 4.69 9.46 -8.21
CA PHE A 310 3.53 9.44 -9.09
C PHE A 310 2.79 10.77 -9.02
N LEU A 311 2.59 11.39 -10.19
CA LEU A 311 1.88 12.65 -10.29
C LEU A 311 0.38 12.47 -9.99
N VAL A 312 -0.20 13.48 -9.35
CA VAL A 312 -1.65 13.60 -9.19
C VAL A 312 -2.34 13.84 -10.53
N SER A 313 -3.68 13.65 -10.53
CA SER A 313 -4.52 13.84 -11.71
C SER A 313 -4.45 15.28 -12.22
N ARG A 314 -4.69 15.50 -13.52
CA ARG A 314 -4.49 16.82 -14.17
C ARG A 314 -5.37 17.90 -13.55
N GLU A 315 -6.55 17.49 -13.11
CA GLU A 315 -7.59 18.27 -12.44
C GLU A 315 -7.11 18.89 -11.13
N LEU A 316 -6.02 18.40 -10.53
CA LEU A 316 -5.51 18.86 -9.23
C LEU A 316 -4.15 19.55 -9.31
N ARG A 317 -3.50 19.58 -10.48
CA ARG A 317 -2.11 20.08 -10.62
C ARG A 317 -1.96 21.59 -10.47
N ASP A 318 -3.05 22.32 -10.59
CA ASP A 318 -3.13 23.77 -10.38
C ASP A 318 -3.23 24.14 -8.89
N VAL A 319 -3.38 23.15 -8.00
CA VAL A 319 -3.50 23.36 -6.56
C VAL A 319 -2.17 23.03 -5.89
N ILE A 320 -1.66 23.98 -5.10
CA ILE A 320 -0.39 23.81 -4.39
C ILE A 320 -0.60 22.91 -3.17
N LEU A 321 0.11 21.79 -3.10
CA LEU A 321 0.28 21.01 -1.87
C LEU A 321 1.46 21.56 -1.06
N THR A 322 1.25 21.83 0.22
CA THR A 322 2.29 22.30 1.13
C THR A 322 2.67 21.21 2.13
N SER A 323 3.87 21.28 2.71
CA SER A 323 4.29 20.36 3.76
C SER A 323 3.35 20.39 4.98
N ARG A 324 2.66 21.51 5.23
CA ARG A 324 1.66 21.64 6.30
C ARG A 324 0.43 20.76 6.04
N ASP A 325 0.04 20.58 4.78
CA ASP A 325 -1.10 19.74 4.40
C ASP A 325 -0.82 18.27 4.74
N MET A 326 0.43 17.81 4.54
CA MET A 326 0.89 16.44 4.82
C MET A 326 1.45 16.25 6.25
N ALA A 327 1.54 17.31 7.07
CA ALA A 327 2.21 17.25 8.36
C ALA A 327 1.59 16.26 9.36
N PHE A 328 0.31 15.90 9.19
CA PHE A 328 -0.31 14.90 10.05
C PHE A 328 0.24 13.49 9.80
N VAL A 329 0.67 13.15 8.58
CA VAL A 329 1.24 11.83 8.27
C VAL A 329 2.77 11.82 8.31
N ASN A 330 3.40 12.94 7.94
CA ASN A 330 4.86 13.03 7.86
C ASN A 330 5.50 13.61 9.12
N GLY A 331 4.70 14.02 10.11
CA GLY A 331 5.18 14.82 11.23
C GLY A 331 5.42 16.28 10.83
N GLN A 332 5.68 17.13 11.84
CA GLN A 332 6.16 18.49 11.56
C GLN A 332 7.60 18.38 11.07
N ALA A 333 7.85 18.73 9.82
CA ALA A 333 9.21 18.96 9.36
C ALA A 333 9.85 20.00 10.28
N ASN A 334 10.90 19.60 11.02
CA ASN A 334 11.89 20.55 11.50
C ASN A 334 12.56 21.13 10.24
N ASN A 335 11.95 22.18 9.70
CA ASN A 335 12.40 22.93 8.53
C ASN A 335 13.81 23.44 8.77
N ALA A 336 14.82 22.73 8.26
CA ALA A 336 16.16 23.29 8.14
C ALA A 336 17.05 22.73 7.02
N LYS A 337 16.70 21.65 6.28
CA LYS A 337 17.69 21.06 5.35
C LYS A 337 17.31 20.75 3.90
N ASN A 338 16.05 20.73 3.46
CA ASN A 338 15.74 20.30 2.07
C ASN A 338 14.92 21.25 1.19
N ASN A 339 14.67 22.50 1.59
CA ASN A 339 13.83 23.43 0.80
C ASN A 339 14.55 24.20 -0.33
N ASN A 340 15.75 23.79 -0.76
CA ASN A 340 16.50 24.53 -1.78
C ASN A 340 16.56 23.88 -3.17
N GLN A 341 15.67 22.92 -3.49
CA GLN A 341 15.65 22.30 -4.83
C GLN A 341 14.30 22.38 -5.58
N ASP A 342 13.19 22.74 -4.94
CA ASP A 342 11.86 22.72 -5.59
C ASP A 342 11.40 24.07 -6.17
N THR A 343 12.23 25.11 -6.18
CA THR A 343 11.87 26.43 -6.75
C THR A 343 12.41 26.70 -8.15
N ASP A 344 13.25 25.84 -8.74
CA ASP A 344 13.96 26.16 -10.00
C ASP A 344 13.41 25.49 -11.27
N MET A 345 12.42 24.60 -11.18
CA MET A 345 11.83 23.97 -12.38
C MET A 345 10.67 24.75 -13.02
N ALA A 346 10.20 25.85 -12.41
CA ALA A 346 9.06 26.62 -12.92
C ALA A 346 9.43 27.83 -13.80
N LYS A 347 10.71 28.12 -14.04
CA LYS A 347 11.14 29.35 -14.77
C LYS A 347 11.80 29.15 -16.14
N THR A 348 11.93 27.93 -16.65
CA THR A 348 12.68 27.70 -17.91
C THR A 348 11.86 27.12 -19.06
N LYS A 349 10.63 27.60 -19.27
CA LYS A 349 9.91 27.45 -20.56
C LYS A 349 9.05 28.67 -20.87
N ALA A 350 9.72 29.78 -21.16
CA ALA A 350 9.18 30.88 -21.94
C ALA A 350 10.34 31.58 -22.66
N LYS A 351 10.73 31.02 -23.81
CA LYS A 351 11.33 31.72 -24.94
C LYS A 351 11.28 30.84 -26.17
#